data_AF-A0A9D8TFE2-F1
#
_entry.id   AF-A0A9D8TFE2-F1
#
_cell.length_a   1.000
_cell.length_b   1.000
_cell.length_c   1.000
_cell.angle_alpha   90.00
_cell.angle_beta   90.00
_cell.angle_gamma   90.00
#
_symmetry.space_group_name_H-M   'P 1'
#
loop_
_entity.id
_entity.type
_entity.pdbx_description
1 polymer ?
#
loop_
_entity_poly.entity_id
_entity_poly.type
_entity_poly.pdbx_seq_one_letter_code
_entity_poly.pdbx_strand_id
1 'polypeptide(L)'
;PVIKINANQKYVTDADSAAVFAEICRRAQVPCQYFVNHSDMAGGSTLGNILTAQMPIRGVDMGNPMWAMHSVRETMAVVDHEYVCKAFTTFYNI
;
A
#
# COMPACT_ATOMS: atom_id res chain seq x y z
N PRO A 1 -0.38 -7.56 -3.04
CA PRO A 1 -0.20 -6.13 -2.71
C PRO A 1 -1.55 -5.43 -2.51
N VAL A 2 -1.60 -4.49 -1.57
CA VAL A 2 -2.81 -3.74 -1.23
C VAL A 2 -2.50 -2.25 -1.25
N ILE A 3 -3.26 -1.48 -2.01
CA ILE A 3 -3.23 -0.01 -2.02
C ILE A 3 -4.10 0.49 -0.86
N LYS A 4 -3.52 1.27 0.05
CA LYS A 4 -4.22 1.80 1.21
C LYS A 4 -4.74 3.20 0.90
N ILE A 5 -6.04 3.42 1.10
CA ILE A 5 -6.71 4.69 0.82
C ILE A 5 -7.39 5.19 2.10
N ASN A 6 -7.26 6.49 2.37
CA ASN A 6 -7.97 7.15 3.45
C ASN A 6 -8.31 8.59 3.05
N ALA A 7 -9.58 8.98 3.18
CA ALA A 7 -10.05 10.30 2.76
C ALA A 7 -9.42 11.47 3.55
N ASN A 8 -9.04 11.23 4.81
CA ASN A 8 -8.33 12.22 5.65
C ASN A 8 -6.80 12.17 5.44
N GLN A 9 -6.35 11.54 4.34
CA GLN A 9 -4.94 11.31 4.01
C GLN A 9 -4.16 10.75 5.21
N LYS A 10 -4.67 9.73 5.91
CA LYS A 10 -3.85 8.94 6.87
C LYS A 10 -2.81 8.05 6.16
N TYR A 11 -3.05 7.83 4.87
CA TYR A 11 -2.17 7.25 3.88
C TYR A 11 -1.97 8.30 2.78
N VAL A 12 -0.76 8.41 2.25
CA VAL A 12 -0.39 9.45 1.27
C VAL A 12 -1.00 9.21 -0.12
N THR A 13 -1.50 8.00 -0.36
CA THR A 13 -2.12 7.58 -1.61
C THR A 13 -3.22 8.54 -2.06
N ASP A 14 -3.11 8.99 -3.31
CA ASP A 14 -4.14 9.67 -4.08
C ASP A 14 -4.56 8.84 -5.32
N ALA A 15 -5.45 9.38 -6.15
CA ALA A 15 -5.94 8.67 -7.33
C ALA A 15 -4.85 8.39 -8.39
N ASP A 16 -3.91 9.33 -8.58
CA ASP A 16 -2.81 9.19 -9.55
C ASP A 16 -1.82 8.11 -9.11
N SER A 17 -1.31 8.23 -7.88
CA SER A 17 -0.37 7.28 -7.28
C SER A 17 -0.96 5.87 -7.15
N ALA A 18 -2.26 5.75 -6.82
CA ALA A 18 -2.97 4.48 -6.83
C ALA A 18 -3.03 3.86 -8.24
N ALA A 19 -3.35 4.65 -9.27
CA ALA A 19 -3.40 4.17 -10.65
C ALA A 19 -2.04 3.71 -11.15
N VAL A 20 -0.98 4.46 -10.85
CA VAL A 20 0.41 4.09 -11.16
C VAL A 20 0.78 2.76 -10.52
N PHE A 21 0.50 2.57 -9.23
CA PHE A 21 0.82 1.31 -8.54
C PHE A 21 -0.03 0.12 -9.02
N ALA A 22 -1.30 0.34 -9.34
CA ALA A 22 -2.16 -0.68 -9.93
C ALA A 22 -1.63 -1.14 -11.30
N GLU A 23 -1.15 -0.20 -12.13
CA GLU A 23 -0.52 -0.50 -13.41
C GLU A 23 0.79 -1.28 -13.24
N ILE A 24 1.62 -0.93 -12.25
CA ILE A 24 2.82 -1.70 -11.89
C ILE A 24 2.45 -3.13 -11.53
N CYS A 25 1.44 -3.34 -10.68
CA CYS A 25 0.97 -4.67 -10.31
C CYS A 25 0.46 -5.45 -11.54
N ARG A 26 -0.25 -4.78 -12.46
CA ARG A 26 -0.73 -5.37 -13.72
C ARG A 26 0.44 -5.82 -14.60
N ARG A 27 1.48 -4.98 -14.75
CA ARG A 27 2.71 -5.33 -15.48
C ARG A 27 3.47 -6.48 -14.83
N ALA A 28 3.50 -6.53 -13.51
CA ALA A 28 4.08 -7.62 -12.72
C ALA A 28 3.25 -8.91 -12.75
N GLN A 29 2.04 -8.89 -13.36
CA GLN A 29 1.09 -9.99 -13.40
C GLN A 29 0.70 -10.50 -12.01
N VAL A 30 0.53 -9.58 -11.04
CA VAL A 30 0.11 -9.90 -9.67
C VAL A 30 -1.24 -9.26 -9.35
N PRO A 31 -2.07 -9.88 -8.50
CA PRO A 31 -3.33 -9.28 -8.08
C PRO A 31 -3.06 -8.02 -7.24
N CYS A 32 -3.90 -7.00 -7.38
CA CYS A 32 -3.86 -5.79 -6.58
C CYS A 32 -5.21 -5.56 -5.92
N GLN A 33 -5.20 -5.19 -4.65
CA GLN A 33 -6.39 -4.98 -3.84
C GLN A 33 -6.41 -3.56 -3.28
N TYR A 34 -7.57 -3.10 -2.84
CA TYR A 34 -7.73 -1.83 -2.14
C TYR A 34 -8.15 -2.04 -0.70
N PHE A 35 -7.54 -1.29 0.21
CA PHE A 35 -7.92 -1.24 1.61
C PHE A 35 -8.39 0.16 1.99
N VAL A 36 -9.59 0.21 2.54
CA VAL A 36 -10.21 1.38 3.15
C VAL A 36 -10.79 0.96 4.50
N ASN A 37 -10.71 1.84 5.49
CA ASN A 37 -11.47 1.67 6.71
C ASN A 37 -12.93 2.07 6.46
N HIS A 38 -13.85 1.51 7.25
CA HIS A 38 -15.21 2.03 7.29
C HIS A 38 -15.18 3.49 7.79
N SER A 39 -16.05 4.35 7.23
CA SER A 39 -15.97 5.80 7.43
C SER A 39 -16.22 6.27 8.86
N ASP A 40 -16.87 5.43 9.68
CA ASP A 40 -17.13 5.69 11.10
C ASP A 40 -15.99 5.21 12.03
N MET A 41 -14.95 4.57 11.49
CA MET A 41 -13.83 4.06 12.26
C MET A 41 -12.55 4.84 12.00
N ALA A 42 -11.84 5.17 13.08
CA ALA A 42 -10.49 5.72 12.98
C ALA A 42 -9.52 4.63 12.53
N GLY A 43 -8.80 4.89 11.43
CA GLY A 43 -7.69 4.07 10.99
C GLY A 43 -6.35 4.50 11.59
N GLY A 44 -5.36 3.62 11.53
CA GLY A 44 -3.96 4.00 11.75
C GLY A 44 -3.42 4.91 10.63
N SER A 45 -2.25 5.49 10.87
CA SER A 45 -1.48 6.26 9.88
C SER A 45 -0.14 5.61 9.56
N THR A 46 0.52 6.08 8.50
CA THR A 46 1.88 5.67 8.15
C THR A 46 2.82 6.89 8.11
N LEU A 47 4.10 6.62 7.81
CA LEU A 47 5.12 7.65 7.65
C LEU A 47 5.00 8.41 6.31
N GLY A 48 4.17 7.95 5.37
CA GLY A 48 4.05 8.54 4.02
C GLY A 48 3.80 10.04 4.06
N ASN A 49 2.84 10.49 4.89
CA ASN A 49 2.53 11.92 5.02
C ASN A 49 3.64 12.73 5.68
N ILE A 50 4.39 12.13 6.61
CA ILE A 50 5.51 12.80 7.27
C ILE A 50 6.61 13.04 6.23
N LEU A 51 6.89 12.03 5.39
CA LEU A 51 7.88 12.13 4.33
C LEU A 51 7.50 13.20 3.30
N THR A 52 6.25 13.23 2.83
CA THR A 52 5.83 14.23 1.83
C THR A 52 5.70 15.65 2.37
N ALA A 53 5.57 15.82 3.69
CA ALA A 53 5.66 17.14 4.31
C ALA A 53 7.09 17.70 4.30
N GLN A 54 8.10 16.84 4.23
CA GLN A 54 9.52 17.21 4.22
C GLN A 54 10.10 17.30 2.81
N MET A 55 9.54 16.56 1.86
CA MET A 55 10.03 16.51 0.48
C MET A 55 8.87 16.45 -0.52
N PRO A 56 8.86 17.29 -1.58
CA PRO A 56 7.79 17.28 -2.57
C PRO A 56 7.97 16.10 -3.54
N ILE A 57 7.49 14.93 -3.12
CA ILE A 57 7.50 13.69 -3.91
C ILE A 57 6.10 13.09 -3.95
N ARG A 58 5.77 12.42 -5.06
CA ARG A 58 4.59 11.57 -5.15
C ARG A 58 4.85 10.26 -4.41
N GLY A 59 3.85 9.75 -3.70
CA GLY A 59 3.96 8.50 -2.94
C GLY A 59 2.68 7.69 -2.98
N VAL A 60 2.81 6.38 -2.84
CA VAL A 60 1.69 5.46 -2.64
C VAL A 60 1.94 4.68 -1.35
N ASP A 61 0.96 4.65 -0.47
CA ASP A 61 0.97 3.76 0.69
C ASP A 61 0.39 2.41 0.28
N MET A 62 1.27 1.41 0.22
CA MET A 62 0.90 0.03 -0.07
C MET A 62 1.31 -0.90 1.08
N GLY A 63 0.68 -2.07 1.16
CA GLY A 63 1.09 -3.11 2.11
C GLY A 63 0.90 -4.52 1.59
N ASN A 64 1.38 -5.47 2.39
CA ASN A 64 0.99 -6.87 2.32
C ASN A 64 -0.13 -7.10 3.36
N PRO A 65 -1.30 -7.65 2.98
CA PRO A 65 -2.38 -7.91 3.93
C PRO A 65 -1.95 -8.92 5.00
N MET A 66 -2.33 -8.65 6.24
CA MET A 66 -1.97 -9.48 7.39
C MET A 66 -3.05 -9.45 8.46
N TRP A 67 -3.06 -10.48 9.29
CA TRP A 67 -3.93 -10.62 10.44
C TRP A 67 -3.19 -10.32 11.73
N ALA A 68 -3.95 -9.81 12.71
CA ALA A 68 -3.48 -9.52 14.06
C ALA A 68 -2.27 -8.59 14.09
N MET A 69 -2.28 -7.52 13.28
CA MET A 69 -1.24 -6.48 13.30
C MET A 69 -1.06 -5.94 14.73
N HIS A 70 0.19 -5.80 15.18
CA HIS A 70 0.60 -5.48 16.57
C HIS A 70 0.48 -6.61 17.61
N SER A 71 0.12 -7.83 17.20
CA SER A 71 0.23 -9.02 18.07
C SER A 71 1.70 -9.42 18.27
N VAL A 72 2.00 -10.15 19.36
CA VAL A 72 3.29 -10.85 19.53
C VAL A 72 3.55 -11.89 18.43
N ARG A 73 2.48 -12.34 17.77
CA ARG A 73 2.53 -13.23 16.61
C ARG A 73 1.52 -12.80 15.56
N GLU A 74 2.04 -12.34 14.44
CA GLU A 74 1.26 -11.88 13.29
C GLU A 74 1.17 -12.99 12.23
N THR A 75 0.20 -12.90 11.33
CA THR A 75 -0.02 -13.93 10.28
C THR A 75 -0.24 -13.30 8.91
N MET A 76 0.41 -13.83 7.89
CA MET A 76 0.39 -13.32 6.51
C MET A 76 0.50 -14.49 5.55
N ALA A 77 -0.03 -14.35 4.32
CA ALA A 77 0.13 -15.38 3.31
C ALA A 77 1.50 -15.26 2.61
N VAL A 78 2.19 -16.40 2.45
CA VAL A 78 3.48 -16.46 1.74
C VAL A 78 3.36 -15.93 0.31
N VAL A 79 2.27 -16.28 -0.37
CA VAL A 79 2.02 -15.84 -1.75
C VAL A 79 1.90 -14.31 -1.86
N ASP A 80 1.32 -13.63 -0.88
CA ASP A 80 1.23 -12.16 -0.92
C ASP A 80 2.61 -11.51 -0.80
N HIS A 81 3.55 -12.15 -0.08
CA HIS A 81 4.93 -11.69 -0.01
C HIS A 81 5.61 -11.80 -1.36
N GLU A 82 5.47 -12.94 -2.05
CA GLU A 82 5.99 -13.12 -3.41
C GLU A 82 5.42 -12.08 -4.39
N TYR A 83 4.11 -11.78 -4.29
CA TYR A 83 3.48 -10.77 -5.14
C TYR A 83 4.03 -9.36 -4.88
N VAL A 84 4.29 -9.00 -3.63
CA VAL A 84 4.91 -7.70 -3.29
C VAL A 84 6.34 -7.62 -3.83
N CYS A 85 7.12 -8.69 -3.67
CA CYS A 85 8.48 -8.75 -4.24
C CYS A 85 8.45 -8.55 -5.76
N LYS A 86 7.57 -9.25 -6.48
CA LYS A 86 7.40 -9.08 -7.93
C LYS A 86 7.00 -7.64 -8.30
N ALA A 87 6.03 -7.05 -7.59
CA ALA A 87 5.61 -5.67 -7.85
C ALA A 87 6.75 -4.66 -7.67
N PHE A 88 7.56 -4.80 -6.61
CA PHE A 88 8.74 -3.94 -6.40
C PHE A 88 9.82 -4.18 -7.45
N THR A 89 10.12 -5.43 -7.79
CA THR A 89 11.07 -5.75 -8.86
C THR A 89 10.62 -5.11 -10.18
N THR A 90 9.34 -5.19 -10.54
CA THR A 90 8.81 -4.51 -11.72
C THR A 90 8.96 -3.00 -11.60
N PHE A 91 8.59 -2.38 -10.48
CA PHE A 91 8.71 -0.94 -10.27
C PHE A 91 10.12 -0.39 -10.52
N TYR A 92 11.14 -1.07 -9.98
CA TYR A 92 12.54 -0.63 -10.12
C TYR A 92 13.17 -0.94 -11.50
N ASN A 93 12.48 -1.68 -12.36
CA ASN A 93 12.92 -2.00 -13.73
C ASN A 93 12.05 -1.33 -14.82
N ILE A 94 11.18 -0.40 -14.44
CA ILE A 94 10.50 0.52 -15.37
C ILE A 94 11.47 1.64 -15.76
#